data_AF-A0A1W9SN50-F1
#
_entry.id   AF-A0A1W9SN50-F1
#
_cell.length_a   1.000
_cell.length_b   1.000
_cell.length_c   1.000
_cell.angle_alpha   90.00
_cell.angle_beta   90.00
_cell.angle_gamma   90.00
#
_symmetry.space_group_name_H-M   'P 1'
#
loop_
_entity.id
_entity.type
_entity.pdbx_description
1 polymer ?
#
loop_
_entity_poly.entity_id
_entity_poly.type
_entity_poly.pdbx_seq_one_letter_code
_entity_poly.pdbx_strand_id
1 'polypeptide(L)'
;MENSVLYIFKEAIGSSVEIEKLNYKIIANGRKYILVGLGRWGTRAPWIGIPVNWAQISNAKIIVETSLKDFPRDASAGSHFFHNVSLRNIGYFSIQHHSSKYFIN
;
A
#
# COMPACT_ATOMS: atom_id res chain seq x y z
N MET A 1 -19.15 15.52 11.50
CA MET A 1 -17.70 15.32 11.31
C MET A 1 -17.53 14.27 10.24
N GLU A 2 -17.15 14.70 9.04
CA GLU A 2 -17.21 13.90 7.83
C GLU A 2 -16.07 12.88 7.81
N ASN A 3 -16.42 11.58 7.93
CA ASN A 3 -15.50 10.43 7.85
C ASN A 3 -14.98 10.25 6.42
N SER A 4 -14.30 11.25 5.86
CA SER A 4 -13.66 11.12 4.57
C SER A 4 -12.45 10.18 4.74
N VAL A 5 -12.59 8.95 4.27
CA VAL A 5 -11.45 8.06 4.05
C VAL A 5 -10.67 8.64 2.88
N LEU A 6 -9.42 9.06 3.10
CA LEU A 6 -8.56 9.53 2.02
C LEU A 6 -8.02 8.30 1.28
N TYR A 7 -8.32 8.21 -0.01
CA TYR A 7 -7.81 7.17 -0.91
C TYR A 7 -6.55 7.70 -1.60
N ILE A 8 -5.43 7.00 -1.40
CA ILE A 8 -4.19 7.30 -2.10
C ILE A 8 -4.06 6.25 -3.22
N PHE A 9 -4.37 6.67 -4.45
CA PHE A 9 -4.05 5.90 -5.65
C PHE A 9 -2.67 6.31 -6.12
N LYS A 10 -1.75 5.36 -6.20
CA LYS A 10 -0.45 5.58 -6.80
C LYS A 10 -0.23 4.60 -7.94
N GLU A 11 -0.44 5.09 -9.16
CA GLU A 11 0.12 4.43 -10.33
C GLU A 11 1.63 4.40 -10.15
N ALA A 12 2.25 3.23 -10.28
CA ALA A 12 3.63 3.00 -9.90
C ALA A 12 4.60 3.90 -10.68
N ILE A 13 4.87 5.07 -10.10
CA ILE A 13 6.15 5.75 -9.90
C ILE A 13 5.80 6.81 -8.86
N GLY A 14 6.21 6.61 -7.62
CA GLY A 14 6.55 7.83 -6.93
C GLY A 14 7.38 7.61 -5.72
N SER A 15 8.18 8.65 -5.51
CA SER A 15 9.28 8.64 -4.58
C SER A 15 8.78 8.29 -3.17
N SER A 16 9.56 7.50 -2.46
CA SER A 16 9.36 7.21 -1.05
C SER A 16 9.17 8.49 -0.22
N VAL A 17 9.86 9.57 -0.63
CA VAL A 17 9.77 10.91 -0.06
C VAL A 17 8.36 11.50 -0.12
N GLU A 18 7.64 11.28 -1.22
CA GLU A 18 6.28 11.81 -1.38
C GLU A 18 5.29 11.06 -0.49
N ILE A 19 5.42 9.74 -0.42
CA ILE A 19 4.61 8.89 0.45
C ILE A 19 4.84 9.26 1.90
N GLU A 20 6.10 9.50 2.26
CA GLU A 20 6.49 9.95 3.59
C GLU A 20 5.88 11.31 3.95
N LYS A 21 6.01 12.32 3.08
CA LYS A 21 5.40 13.64 3.28
C LYS A 21 3.89 13.55 3.47
N LEU A 22 3.23 12.69 2.68
CA LEU A 22 1.79 12.49 2.78
C LEU A 22 1.40 11.79 4.08
N ASN A 23 2.13 10.74 4.48
CA ASN A 23 1.95 10.05 5.75
C ASN A 23 2.08 11.03 6.92
N TYR A 24 3.12 11.86 6.95
CA TYR A 24 3.29 12.90 7.98
C TYR A 24 2.11 13.87 8.03
N LYS A 25 1.67 14.38 6.88
CA LYS A 25 0.52 15.29 6.81
C LYS A 25 -0.75 14.63 7.36
N ILE A 26 -1.01 13.37 7.03
CA ILE A 26 -2.21 12.67 7.49
C ILE A 26 -2.14 12.37 9.00
N ILE A 27 -0.96 11.97 9.50
CA ILE A 27 -0.71 11.80 10.95
C ILE A 27 -0.96 13.11 11.69
N ALA A 28 -0.43 14.23 11.20
CA ALA A 28 -0.61 15.55 11.81
C ALA A 28 -2.08 15.99 11.89
N ASN A 29 -2.92 15.48 10.99
CA ASN A 29 -4.37 15.72 11.00
C ASN A 29 -5.16 14.69 11.83
N GLY A 30 -4.50 13.75 12.52
CA GLY A 30 -5.15 12.71 13.31
C GLY A 30 -5.98 11.72 12.47
N ARG A 31 -5.71 11.63 11.17
CA ARG A 31 -6.50 10.82 10.22
C ARG A 31 -5.80 9.52 9.89
N LYS A 32 -6.55 8.57 9.32
CA LYS A 32 -6.03 7.33 8.72
C LYS A 32 -6.36 7.32 7.22
N TYR A 33 -5.73 6.43 6.47
CA TYR A 33 -5.92 6.34 5.03
C TYR A 33 -5.92 4.90 4.53
N ILE A 34 -6.44 4.72 3.32
CA ILE A 34 -6.30 3.49 2.54
C ILE A 34 -5.18 3.71 1.55
N LEU A 35 -4.23 2.79 1.53
CA LEU A 35 -3.08 2.82 0.66
C LEU A 35 -3.28 1.81 -0.47
N VAL A 36 -3.34 2.28 -1.71
CA VAL A 36 -3.50 1.41 -2.88
C VAL A 36 -2.26 1.56 -3.76
N GLY A 37 -1.62 0.44 -4.11
CA GLY A 37 -0.43 0.44 -4.95
C GLY A 37 -0.31 -0.75 -5.88
N LEU A 38 0.41 -0.53 -6.98
CA LEU A 38 0.80 -1.53 -7.95
C LEU A 38 2.18 -2.13 -7.59
N GLY A 39 2.29 -3.45 -7.71
CA GLY A 39 3.50 -4.19 -7.42
C GLY A 39 3.82 -4.30 -5.93
N ARG A 40 5.03 -4.78 -5.63
CA ARG A 40 5.46 -5.18 -4.30
C ARG A 40 5.84 -3.98 -3.42
N TRP A 41 5.13 -3.78 -2.30
CA TRP A 41 5.49 -2.74 -1.33
C TRP A 41 6.77 -3.10 -0.55
N GLY A 42 7.66 -2.12 -0.36
CA GLY A 42 8.92 -2.29 0.35
C GLY A 42 10.00 -3.06 -0.41
N THR A 43 9.87 -3.14 -1.72
CA THR A 43 10.91 -3.66 -2.61
C THR A 43 12.11 -2.69 -2.72
N ARG A 44 13.31 -3.21 -3.01
CA ARG A 44 14.47 -2.38 -3.40
C ARG A 44 14.53 -2.12 -4.91
N ALA A 45 13.69 -2.81 -5.69
CA ALA A 45 13.62 -2.76 -7.13
C ALA A 45 12.36 -1.96 -7.55
N PRO A 46 12.48 -0.66 -7.88
CA PRO A 46 11.31 0.19 -8.14
C PRO A 46 10.49 -0.22 -9.37
N TRP A 47 11.05 -1.01 -10.28
CA TRP A 47 10.36 -1.51 -11.47
C TRP A 47 9.36 -2.64 -11.18
N ILE A 48 9.42 -3.27 -10.00
CA ILE A 48 8.46 -4.31 -9.58
C ILE A 48 7.54 -3.86 -8.45
N GLY A 49 7.59 -2.59 -8.04
CA GLY A 49 6.77 -2.09 -6.94
C GLY A 49 7.29 -0.81 -6.28
N ILE A 50 6.86 -0.56 -5.06
CA ILE A 50 7.03 0.73 -4.39
C ILE A 50 8.10 0.62 -3.29
N PRO A 51 9.24 1.33 -3.42
CA PRO A 51 10.34 1.24 -2.47
C PRO A 51 10.10 2.12 -1.24
N VAL A 52 9.31 1.63 -0.29
CA VAL A 52 9.08 2.31 1.00
C VAL A 52 9.50 1.45 2.17
N ASN A 53 9.90 2.10 3.26
CA ASN A 53 10.01 1.42 4.54
C ASN A 53 8.68 1.47 5.29
N TRP A 54 8.60 0.71 6.38
CA TRP A 54 7.42 0.65 7.22
C TRP A 54 7.01 2.01 7.81
N ALA A 55 7.96 2.80 8.33
CA ALA A 55 7.68 4.07 8.98
C ALA A 55 6.93 5.03 8.04
N GLN A 56 7.29 5.01 6.76
CA GLN A 56 6.71 5.85 5.72
C GLN A 56 5.23 5.54 5.41
N ILE A 57 4.70 4.37 5.80
CA ILE A 57 3.31 3.99 5.52
C ILE A 57 2.53 3.51 6.75
N SER A 58 3.14 3.60 7.93
CA SER A 58 2.66 3.02 9.19
C SER A 58 1.28 3.49 9.64
N ASN A 59 0.77 4.61 9.12
CA ASN A 59 -0.53 5.17 9.49
C ASN A 59 -1.68 4.71 8.56
N ALA A 60 -1.40 3.86 7.57
CA ALA A 60 -2.41 3.20 6.76
C ALA A 60 -3.31 2.32 7.64
N LYS A 61 -4.62 2.31 7.36
CA LYS A 61 -5.58 1.39 7.99
C LYS A 61 -5.86 0.17 7.13
N ILE A 62 -5.75 0.34 5.83
CA ILE A 62 -5.86 -0.72 4.83
C ILE A 62 -4.75 -0.51 3.80
N ILE A 63 -4.12 -1.61 3.39
CA ILE A 63 -3.20 -1.67 2.25
C ILE A 63 -3.82 -2.59 1.21
N VAL A 64 -3.98 -2.08 0.00
CA VAL A 64 -4.40 -2.83 -1.18
C VAL A 64 -3.23 -2.88 -2.14
N GLU A 65 -2.77 -4.08 -2.41
CA GLU A 65 -1.71 -4.36 -3.35
C GLU A 65 -2.30 -4.99 -4.61
N THR A 66 -1.85 -4.53 -5.77
CA THR A 66 -2.30 -5.04 -7.06
C THR A 66 -1.09 -5.55 -7.85
N SER A 67 -1.16 -6.76 -8.41
CA SER A 67 -0.01 -7.32 -9.15
C SER A 67 0.20 -6.57 -10.48
N LEU A 68 1.44 -6.55 -10.98
CA LEU A 68 1.73 -6.03 -12.33
C LEU A 68 1.46 -7.12 -13.38
N LYS A 69 1.16 -6.71 -14.62
CA LYS A 69 0.79 -7.62 -15.72
C LYS A 69 1.90 -8.63 -16.01
N ASP A 70 3.12 -8.12 -16.04
CA ASP A 70 4.32 -8.89 -16.37
C ASP A 70 5.01 -9.46 -15.12
N PHE A 71 4.52 -9.12 -13.92
CA PHE A 71 5.03 -9.62 -12.63
C PHE A 71 3.88 -10.07 -11.71
N PRO A 72 3.16 -11.14 -12.07
CA PRO A 72 1.96 -11.58 -11.35
C PRO A 72 2.25 -12.18 -9.95
N ARG A 73 3.52 -12.47 -9.60
CA ARG A 73 3.84 -13.38 -8.47
C ARG A 73 4.42 -12.78 -7.19
N ASP A 74 4.57 -11.46 -7.07
CA ASP A 74 5.26 -10.91 -5.91
C ASP A 74 4.36 -10.10 -5.00
N ALA A 75 3.43 -10.77 -4.31
CA ALA A 75 2.68 -10.13 -3.23
C ALA A 75 3.58 -9.95 -1.99
N SER A 76 3.46 -8.83 -1.29
CA SER A 76 4.26 -8.57 -0.08
C SER A 76 3.97 -9.50 1.09
N ALA A 77 2.88 -10.29 1.04
CA ALA A 77 2.40 -11.23 2.05
C ALA A 77 3.46 -12.20 2.64
N GLY A 78 4.54 -12.50 1.92
CA GLY A 78 5.63 -13.37 2.39
C GLY A 78 6.88 -12.65 2.93
N SER A 79 6.88 -11.32 3.01
CA SER A 79 8.11 -10.55 3.23
C SER A 79 8.24 -9.98 4.65
N HIS A 80 9.45 -9.59 5.05
CA HIS A 80 9.71 -8.87 6.31
C HIS A 80 8.79 -7.64 6.50
N PHE A 81 8.35 -7.03 5.39
CA PHE A 81 7.38 -5.96 5.40
C PHE A 81 5.99 -6.40 5.91
N PHE A 82 5.52 -7.60 5.55
CA PHE A 82 4.20 -8.10 5.93
C PHE A 82 4.08 -8.52 7.39
N HIS A 83 5.18 -8.85 8.05
CA HIS A 83 5.17 -9.07 9.51
C HIS A 83 4.65 -7.82 10.24
N ASN A 84 5.03 -6.62 9.81
CA ASN A 84 4.53 -5.38 10.42
C ASN A 84 3.05 -5.14 10.11
N VAL A 85 2.60 -5.54 8.92
CA VAL A 85 1.18 -5.43 8.54
C VAL A 85 0.32 -6.40 9.36
N SER A 86 0.75 -7.65 9.50
CA SER A 86 0.01 -8.70 10.22
C SER A 86 -0.05 -8.51 11.72
N LEU A 87 1.02 -7.98 12.32
CA LEU A 87 1.08 -7.69 13.76
C LEU A 87 0.31 -6.42 14.15
N ARG A 88 -0.11 -5.62 13.17
CA ARG A 88 -0.88 -4.39 13.38
C ARG A 88 -2.29 -4.61 12.89
N ASN A 89 -3.25 -3.88 13.45
CA ASN A 89 -4.66 -3.98 13.06
C ASN A 89 -4.92 -3.27 11.72
N ILE A 90 -4.22 -3.70 10.66
CA ILE A 90 -4.24 -3.17 9.30
C ILE A 90 -4.81 -4.24 8.38
N GLY A 91 -5.85 -3.89 7.63
CA GLY A 91 -6.36 -4.78 6.57
C GLY A 91 -5.37 -4.85 5.41
N TYR A 92 -5.08 -6.06 4.93
CA TYR A 92 -4.25 -6.25 3.75
C TYR A 92 -5.01 -7.04 2.70
N PHE A 93 -5.08 -6.49 1.49
CA PHE A 93 -5.73 -7.11 0.34
C PHE A 93 -4.73 -7.20 -0.81
N SER A 94 -4.67 -8.34 -1.47
CA SER A 94 -3.89 -8.54 -2.69
C SER A 94 -4.82 -8.91 -3.84
N ILE A 95 -4.76 -8.14 -4.92
CA ILE A 95 -5.59 -8.29 -6.11
C ILE A 95 -4.67 -8.67 -7.27
N GLN A 96 -4.93 -9.82 -7.92
CA GLN A 96 -4.13 -10.23 -9.08
C GLN A 96 -4.68 -9.60 -10.36
N HIS A 97 -3.82 -9.20 -11.27
CA HIS A 97 -4.19 -8.52 -12.51
C HIS A 97 -5.03 -9.42 -13.43
N HIS A 98 -4.88 -10.73 -13.36
CA HIS A 98 -5.50 -11.66 -14.31
C HIS A 98 -7.00 -11.91 -14.13
N SER A 99 -7.66 -11.32 -13.12
CA SER A 99 -9.12 -11.44 -12.99
C SER A 99 -9.79 -10.08 -13.04
N SER A 100 -10.81 -9.98 -13.88
CA SER A 100 -11.52 -8.75 -14.21
C SER A 100 -12.58 -8.34 -13.19
N LYS A 101 -12.77 -9.10 -12.09
CA LYS A 101 -13.78 -8.78 -11.06
C LYS A 101 -13.31 -9.23 -9.66
N TYR A 102 -12.92 -8.27 -8.83
CA TYR A 102 -12.71 -8.44 -7.39
C TYR A 102 -13.56 -7.42 -6.64
N PHE A 103 -14.46 -7.89 -5.77
CA PHE A 103 -15.27 -7.03 -4.91
C PHE A 103 -15.41 -7.67 -3.53
N ILE A 104 -15.61 -6.84 -2.51
CA ILE A 104 -15.93 -7.24 -1.14
C ILE A 104 -17.32 -6.66 -0.85
N ASN A 105 -18.29 -7.53 -0.54
CA ASN A 105 -19.67 -7.15 -0.22
C ASN A 105 -19.83 -6.72 1.23
#